data_AF-A0A960SQ80-F1
#
_entry.id   AF-A0A960SQ80-F1
#
_cell.length_a   1.000
_cell.length_b   1.000
_cell.length_c   1.000
_cell.angle_alpha   90.00
_cell.angle_beta   90.00
_cell.angle_gamma   90.00
#
_symmetry.space_group_name_H-M   'P 1'
#
loop_
_entity.id
_entity.type
_entity.pdbx_description
1 polymer ?
#
loop_
_entity_poly.entity_id
_entity_poly.type
_entity_poly.pdbx_seq_one_letter_code
_entity_poly.pdbx_strand_id
1 'polypeptide(L)'
;IGPDYIAKAFEYAHEADPEALLRYNDYGLENPAKRRNLITLVRSLLDAGVPVMAIGTQAHLNVSGATFESMDDCLTELATLGLPIHVTELDINSAQGGQRSSGADLADNAGVTQGGLVEEADERLARAYEGVFRAFAKHREAVAVVTFWGANDANSWRRNGRPLLFDGESRPKSAFDAVIRVAAESERGGR
;
A
#
# COMPACT_ATOMS: atom_id res chain seq x y z
N ILE A 1 17.82 -15.69 18.98
CA ILE A 1 17.19 -14.36 19.09
C ILE A 1 15.71 -14.60 19.41
N GLY A 2 15.22 -14.08 20.54
CA GLY A 2 13.86 -14.32 21.05
C GLY A 2 12.83 -13.30 20.53
N PRO A 3 11.62 -13.24 21.11
CA PRO A 3 10.56 -12.30 20.70
C PRO A 3 10.98 -10.82 20.74
N ASP A 4 11.99 -10.50 21.55
CA ASP A 4 12.54 -9.15 21.73
C ASP A 4 13.35 -8.63 20.52
N TYR A 5 13.52 -9.45 19.48
CA TYR A 5 14.36 -9.09 18.33
C TYR A 5 13.89 -7.83 17.61
N ILE A 6 12.58 -7.58 17.58
CA ILE A 6 12.01 -6.40 16.92
C ILE A 6 12.43 -5.15 17.69
N ALA A 7 12.28 -5.15 19.02
CA ALA A 7 12.74 -4.05 19.87
C ALA A 7 14.25 -3.80 19.69
N LYS A 8 15.06 -4.87 19.71
CA LYS A 8 16.51 -4.77 19.48
C LYS A 8 16.88 -4.21 18.11
N ALA A 9 16.14 -4.53 17.06
CA ALA A 9 16.39 -3.97 15.74
C ALA A 9 16.19 -2.45 15.72
N PHE A 10 15.14 -1.95 16.36
CA PHE A 10 14.90 -0.51 16.51
C PHE A 10 15.95 0.17 17.39
N GLU A 11 16.30 -0.43 18.53
CA GLU A 11 17.33 0.10 19.43
C GLU A 11 18.68 0.24 18.71
N TYR A 12 19.13 -0.82 18.01
CA TYR A 12 20.40 -0.78 17.29
C TYR A 12 20.37 0.15 16.08
N ALA A 13 19.24 0.25 15.37
CA ALA A 13 19.09 1.23 14.29
C ALA A 13 19.20 2.67 14.82
N HIS A 14 18.56 2.95 15.97
CA HIS A 14 18.61 4.28 16.59
C HIS A 14 19.99 4.59 17.19
N GLU A 15 20.68 3.60 17.75
CA GLU A 15 22.05 3.76 18.24
C GLU A 15 23.02 4.09 17.10
N ALA A 16 22.83 3.47 15.94
CA ALA A 16 23.67 3.70 14.76
C ALA A 16 23.41 5.06 14.09
N ASP A 17 22.14 5.50 14.04
CA ASP A 17 21.74 6.79 13.49
C ASP A 17 20.52 7.35 14.27
N PRO A 18 20.74 8.22 15.27
CA PRO A 18 19.66 8.80 16.06
C PRO A 18 18.72 9.72 15.27
N GLU A 19 19.15 10.25 14.12
CA GLU A 19 18.37 11.17 13.30
C GLU A 19 17.51 10.44 12.25
N ALA A 20 17.75 9.14 12.05
CA ALA A 20 16.98 8.34 11.11
C ALA A 20 15.53 8.16 11.56
N LEU A 21 14.60 8.29 10.61
CA LEU A 21 13.20 7.93 10.82
C LEU A 21 13.04 6.41 10.82
N LEU A 22 12.66 5.86 11.98
CA LEU A 22 12.48 4.41 12.13
C LEU A 22 11.02 4.00 11.96
N ARG A 23 10.77 3.07 11.05
CA ARG A 23 9.44 2.64 10.63
C ARG A 23 9.29 1.13 10.72
N TYR A 24 8.15 0.65 11.23
CA TYR A 24 7.73 -0.73 11.06
C TYR A 24 6.96 -0.87 9.73
N ASN A 25 7.42 -1.69 8.78
CA ASN A 25 6.82 -1.83 7.44
C ASN A 25 6.29 -3.25 7.22
N ASP A 26 5.05 -3.40 6.75
CA ASP A 26 4.46 -4.71 6.46
C ASP A 26 3.38 -4.64 5.35
N TYR A 27 3.07 -5.79 4.74
CA TYR A 27 2.02 -5.95 3.73
C TYR A 27 0.76 -6.58 4.29
N GLY A 28 -0.34 -6.53 3.53
CA GLY A 28 -1.56 -7.26 3.86
C GLY A 28 -2.28 -6.70 5.09
N LEU A 29 -2.05 -5.42 5.42
CA LEU A 29 -2.72 -4.73 6.52
C LEU A 29 -4.17 -4.41 6.18
N GLU A 30 -4.59 -4.65 4.95
CA GLU A 30 -5.99 -4.67 4.52
C GLU A 30 -6.75 -5.83 5.17
N ASN A 31 -6.05 -6.92 5.54
CA ASN A 31 -6.60 -7.99 6.35
C ASN A 31 -6.79 -7.50 7.81
N PRO A 32 -8.04 -7.43 8.33
CA PRO A 32 -8.29 -6.87 9.66
C PRO A 32 -7.64 -7.66 10.80
N ALA A 33 -7.49 -8.97 10.67
CA ALA A 33 -6.84 -9.78 11.70
C ALA A 33 -5.33 -9.49 11.76
N LYS A 34 -4.66 -9.41 10.60
CA LYS A 34 -3.23 -9.06 10.54
C LYS A 34 -2.99 -7.63 11.06
N ARG A 35 -3.84 -6.68 10.65
CA ARG A 35 -3.77 -5.28 11.10
C ARG A 35 -3.88 -5.14 12.62
N ARG A 36 -4.85 -5.82 13.26
CA ARG A 36 -4.99 -5.79 14.72
C ARG A 36 -3.78 -6.37 15.45
N ASN A 37 -3.18 -7.43 14.91
CA ASN A 37 -1.94 -8.00 15.47
C ASN A 37 -0.78 -7.00 15.35
N LEU A 38 -0.64 -6.32 14.22
CA LEU A 38 0.37 -5.26 14.05
C LEU A 38 0.14 -4.11 15.03
N ILE A 39 -1.10 -3.62 15.19
CA ILE A 39 -1.42 -2.55 16.14
C ILE A 39 -1.05 -2.95 17.57
N THR A 40 -1.33 -4.20 17.94
CA THR A 40 -0.98 -4.74 19.26
C THR A 40 0.53 -4.79 19.46
N LEU A 41 1.27 -5.28 18.45
CA LEU A 41 2.72 -5.31 18.46
C LEU A 41 3.32 -3.90 18.61
N VAL A 42 2.90 -2.95 17.76
CA VAL A 42 3.43 -1.59 17.79
C VAL A 42 3.14 -0.92 19.14
N ARG A 43 1.93 -1.06 19.69
CA ARG A 43 1.62 -0.55 21.04
C ARG A 43 2.56 -1.11 22.08
N SER A 44 2.82 -2.43 22.06
CA SER A 44 3.77 -3.04 23.01
C SER A 44 5.20 -2.51 22.87
N LEU A 45 5.63 -2.16 21.66
CA LEU A 45 6.94 -1.55 21.41
C LEU A 45 6.98 -0.12 21.95
N LEU A 46 5.94 0.67 21.69
CA LEU A 46 5.81 2.04 22.21
C LEU A 46 5.76 2.06 23.74
N ASP A 47 4.99 1.17 24.37
CA ASP A 47 4.89 1.02 25.82
C ASP A 47 6.24 0.63 26.46
N ALA A 48 7.08 -0.11 25.72
CA ALA A 48 8.44 -0.47 26.12
C ALA A 48 9.49 0.63 25.83
N GLY A 49 9.09 1.78 25.29
CA GLY A 49 9.99 2.89 24.97
C GLY A 49 10.82 2.69 23.70
N VAL A 50 10.46 1.74 22.84
CA VAL A 50 11.15 1.48 21.57
C VAL A 50 10.86 2.63 20.58
N PRO A 51 11.87 3.17 19.87
CA PRO A 51 11.73 4.35 19.02
C PRO A 51 11.05 4.04 17.67
N VAL A 52 9.77 3.63 17.70
CA VAL A 52 8.95 3.47 16.49
C VAL A 52 8.34 4.83 16.13
N MET A 53 8.74 5.40 14.99
CA MET A 53 8.39 6.77 14.61
C MET A 53 7.33 6.84 13.51
N ALA A 54 7.14 5.78 12.73
CA ALA A 54 6.13 5.72 11.67
C ALA A 54 5.64 4.28 11.43
N ILE A 55 4.48 4.17 10.80
CA ILE A 55 3.93 2.90 10.33
C ILE A 55 3.98 2.85 8.82
N GLY A 56 4.58 1.78 8.29
CA GLY A 56 4.63 1.48 6.86
C GLY A 56 3.56 0.46 6.50
N THR A 57 2.68 0.83 5.58
CA THR A 57 1.84 -0.12 4.85
C THR A 57 2.36 -0.24 3.43
N GLN A 58 2.71 -1.47 3.01
CA GLN A 58 3.14 -1.71 1.63
C GLN A 58 2.02 -1.39 0.63
N ALA A 59 0.77 -1.69 0.98
CA ALA A 59 -0.40 -1.49 0.10
C ALA A 59 -0.24 -2.17 -1.28
N HIS A 60 0.20 -3.43 -1.30
CA HIS A 60 0.12 -4.29 -2.47
C HIS A 60 -1.29 -4.85 -2.63
N LEU A 61 -2.13 -4.17 -3.41
CA LEU A 61 -3.56 -4.45 -3.49
C LEU A 61 -3.95 -5.26 -4.73
N ASN A 62 -5.20 -5.67 -4.78
CA ASN A 62 -5.85 -6.21 -5.97
C ASN A 62 -7.15 -5.43 -6.21
N VAL A 63 -7.54 -5.25 -7.48
CA VAL A 63 -8.77 -4.51 -7.85
C VAL A 63 -10.04 -5.06 -7.20
N SER A 64 -10.06 -6.34 -6.80
CA SER A 64 -11.20 -6.97 -6.12
C SER A 64 -11.43 -6.50 -4.68
N GLY A 65 -10.40 -5.95 -4.03
CA GLY A 65 -10.45 -5.51 -2.63
C GLY A 65 -9.98 -4.08 -2.39
N ALA A 66 -9.47 -3.40 -3.41
CA ALA A 66 -9.04 -2.00 -3.33
C ALA A 66 -10.24 -1.06 -3.53
N THR A 67 -10.95 -0.75 -2.44
CA THR A 67 -12.04 0.23 -2.43
C THR A 67 -11.74 1.37 -1.46
N PHE A 68 -12.52 2.45 -1.54
CA PHE A 68 -12.46 3.53 -0.56
C PHE A 68 -12.67 3.01 0.86
N GLU A 69 -13.71 2.22 1.08
CA GLU A 69 -14.11 1.71 2.41
C GLU A 69 -13.03 0.82 3.00
N SER A 70 -12.48 -0.11 2.21
CA SER A 70 -11.42 -1.01 2.68
C SER A 70 -10.16 -0.26 3.14
N MET A 71 -9.79 0.81 2.43
CA MET A 71 -8.62 1.60 2.75
C MET A 71 -8.92 2.60 3.87
N ASP A 72 -10.12 3.18 3.89
CA ASP A 72 -10.61 4.04 4.97
C ASP A 72 -10.61 3.32 6.32
N ASP A 73 -11.12 2.09 6.38
CA ASP A 73 -11.10 1.26 7.58
C ASP A 73 -9.67 0.95 8.02
N CYS A 74 -8.80 0.58 7.06
CA CYS A 74 -7.39 0.29 7.33
C CYS A 74 -6.67 1.50 7.95
N LEU A 75 -6.79 2.67 7.32
CA LEU A 75 -6.13 3.90 7.77
C LEU A 75 -6.71 4.42 9.08
N THR A 76 -8.03 4.30 9.28
CA THR A 76 -8.70 4.66 10.54
C THR A 76 -8.13 3.86 11.70
N GLU A 77 -7.98 2.54 11.54
CA GLU A 77 -7.42 1.69 12.60
C GLU A 77 -5.92 1.96 12.84
N LEU A 78 -5.13 2.13 11.76
CA LEU A 78 -3.71 2.45 11.89
C LEU A 78 -3.47 3.81 12.56
N ALA A 79 -4.32 4.82 12.28
CA ALA A 79 -4.24 6.14 12.89
C ALA A 79 -4.41 6.12 14.42
N THR A 80 -5.02 5.06 14.99
CA THR A 80 -5.14 4.89 16.45
C THR A 80 -3.80 4.67 17.16
N LEU A 81 -2.71 4.45 16.40
CA LEU A 81 -1.36 4.39 16.94
C LEU A 81 -0.77 5.78 17.22
N GLY A 82 -1.38 6.86 16.68
CA GLY A 82 -0.87 8.23 16.84
C GLY A 82 0.46 8.50 16.12
N LEU A 83 0.88 7.59 15.23
CA LEU A 83 2.08 7.71 14.42
C LEU A 83 1.73 8.07 12.96
N PRO A 84 2.60 8.80 12.24
CA PRO A 84 2.42 9.02 10.81
C PRO A 84 2.41 7.70 10.04
N ILE A 85 1.52 7.60 9.07
CA ILE A 85 1.37 6.47 8.16
C ILE A 85 2.10 6.77 6.86
N HIS A 86 3.04 5.91 6.49
CA HIS A 86 3.71 5.91 5.20
C HIS A 86 3.13 4.77 4.36
N VAL A 87 2.55 5.10 3.22
CA VAL A 87 2.25 4.12 2.17
C VAL A 87 3.53 3.94 1.36
N THR A 88 4.11 2.75 1.39
CA THR A 88 5.52 2.56 1.03
C THR A 88 5.74 1.91 -0.33
N GLU A 89 4.81 1.07 -0.77
CA GLU A 89 5.02 0.18 -1.91
C GLU A 89 3.74 0.03 -2.75
N LEU A 90 3.00 1.14 -2.95
CA LEU A 90 1.67 1.10 -3.55
C LEU A 90 1.70 0.53 -4.98
N ASP A 91 0.94 -0.54 -5.19
CA ASP A 91 0.55 -1.05 -6.50
C ASP A 91 -0.82 -1.76 -6.41
N ILE A 92 -1.63 -1.72 -7.49
CA ILE A 92 -2.94 -2.38 -7.50
C ILE A 92 -3.02 -3.32 -8.70
N ASN A 93 -3.02 -4.62 -8.46
CA ASN A 93 -3.04 -5.60 -9.54
C ASN A 93 -4.43 -5.70 -10.18
N SER A 94 -4.48 -5.54 -11.51
CA SER A 94 -5.71 -5.61 -12.32
C SER A 94 -6.08 -7.03 -12.78
N ALA A 95 -5.18 -8.01 -12.66
CA ALA A 95 -5.47 -9.42 -12.92
C ALA A 95 -6.25 -10.04 -11.76
N GLN A 96 -7.35 -10.73 -12.07
CA GLN A 96 -8.25 -11.35 -11.08
C GLN A 96 -7.64 -12.51 -10.26
N GLY A 97 -6.35 -12.85 -10.42
CA GLY A 97 -5.73 -13.98 -9.71
C GLY A 97 -4.21 -13.89 -9.48
N GLY A 98 -3.61 -12.70 -9.60
CA GLY A 98 -2.14 -12.57 -9.67
C GLY A 98 -1.44 -12.21 -8.37
N GLN A 99 -1.69 -12.89 -7.26
CA GLN A 99 -0.71 -12.90 -6.18
C GLN A 99 0.21 -14.08 -6.46
N ARG A 100 1.52 -13.81 -6.65
CA ARG A 100 2.53 -14.86 -6.81
C ARG A 100 2.29 -15.90 -5.73
N SER A 101 1.89 -17.11 -6.12
CA SER A 101 1.90 -18.24 -5.20
C SER A 101 3.34 -18.36 -4.69
N SER A 102 3.53 -18.44 -3.38
CA SER A 102 4.82 -18.75 -2.78
C SER A 102 5.15 -20.21 -3.10
N GLY A 103 5.59 -20.46 -4.32
CA GLY A 103 5.91 -21.78 -4.85
C GLY A 103 6.58 -21.63 -6.20
N ALA A 104 7.68 -22.35 -6.41
CA ALA A 104 8.46 -22.36 -7.64
C ALA A 104 7.76 -23.13 -8.79
N ASP A 105 6.43 -23.08 -8.85
CA ASP A 105 5.63 -23.75 -9.88
C ASP A 105 5.08 -22.72 -10.85
N LEU A 106 5.82 -22.56 -11.96
CA LEU A 106 5.51 -21.65 -13.07
C LEU A 106 4.28 -22.07 -13.90
N ALA A 107 3.60 -23.16 -13.55
CA ALA A 107 2.53 -23.76 -14.34
C ALA A 107 1.14 -23.15 -14.10
N ASP A 108 0.88 -22.55 -12.92
CA ASP A 108 -0.47 -22.06 -12.57
C ASP A 108 -0.73 -20.59 -12.97
N ASN A 109 0.27 -19.88 -13.49
CA ASN A 109 0.14 -18.46 -13.88
C ASN A 109 -0.38 -18.25 -15.31
N ALA A 110 -0.76 -19.31 -16.02
CA ALA A 110 -1.19 -19.25 -17.41
C ALA A 110 -2.72 -19.43 -17.55
N GLY A 111 -3.51 -18.62 -16.85
CA GLY A 111 -4.95 -18.89 -16.85
C GLY A 111 -5.94 -17.84 -16.39
N VAL A 112 -5.67 -16.53 -16.35
CA VAL A 112 -6.76 -15.52 -16.23
C VAL A 112 -6.40 -14.21 -16.95
N THR A 113 -6.22 -14.26 -18.26
CA THR A 113 -6.44 -13.11 -19.15
C THR A 113 -7.33 -13.55 -20.31
N GLN A 114 -8.43 -14.24 -19.99
CA GLN A 114 -9.54 -14.32 -20.93
C GLN A 114 -10.25 -12.95 -20.93
N GLY A 115 -9.86 -12.12 -21.90
CA GLY A 115 -10.81 -11.46 -22.79
C GLY A 115 -11.88 -10.52 -22.21
N GLY A 116 -11.86 -10.15 -20.94
CA GLY A 116 -12.54 -8.94 -20.49
C GLY A 116 -11.75 -7.77 -21.08
N LEU A 117 -12.34 -7.07 -22.06
CA LEU A 117 -11.70 -6.06 -22.90
C LEU A 117 -10.74 -5.21 -22.06
N VAL A 118 -9.51 -5.00 -22.53
CA VAL A 118 -8.45 -4.24 -21.83
C VAL A 118 -8.96 -2.95 -21.19
N GLU A 119 -9.93 -2.30 -21.84
CA GLU A 119 -10.67 -1.13 -21.35
C GLU A 119 -11.36 -1.38 -20.00
N GLU A 120 -12.08 -2.49 -19.80
CA GLU A 120 -12.71 -2.82 -18.52
C GLU A 120 -11.69 -3.04 -17.40
N ALA A 121 -10.54 -3.63 -17.72
CA ALA A 121 -9.46 -3.84 -16.75
C ALA A 121 -8.84 -2.51 -16.33
N ASP A 122 -8.58 -1.63 -17.29
CA ASP A 122 -8.04 -0.29 -17.06
C ASP A 122 -9.06 0.59 -16.30
N GLU A 123 -10.36 0.47 -16.59
CA GLU A 123 -11.41 1.14 -15.82
C GLU A 123 -11.53 0.63 -14.38
N ARG A 124 -11.49 -0.69 -14.16
CA ARG A 124 -11.50 -1.26 -12.81
C ARG A 124 -10.29 -0.78 -12.00
N LEU A 125 -9.12 -0.75 -12.64
CA LEU A 125 -7.90 -0.24 -12.03
C LEU A 125 -8.04 1.26 -11.68
N ALA A 126 -8.59 2.06 -12.59
CA ALA A 126 -8.83 3.48 -12.34
C ALA A 126 -9.79 3.72 -11.17
N ARG A 127 -10.90 2.96 -11.10
CA ARG A 127 -11.85 3.02 -9.96
C ARG A 127 -11.19 2.63 -8.64
N ALA A 128 -10.35 1.59 -8.65
CA ALA A 128 -9.64 1.15 -7.46
C ALA A 128 -8.66 2.23 -6.95
N TYR A 129 -7.85 2.81 -7.86
CA TYR A 129 -6.95 3.90 -7.53
C TYR A 129 -7.71 5.15 -7.05
N GLU A 130 -8.83 5.50 -7.69
CA GLU A 130 -9.69 6.60 -7.23
C GLU A 130 -10.16 6.39 -5.78
N GLY A 131 -10.71 5.21 -5.46
CA GLY A 131 -11.18 4.90 -4.11
C GLY A 131 -10.06 4.98 -3.07
N VAL A 132 -8.91 4.37 -3.37
CA VAL A 132 -7.73 4.37 -2.48
C VAL A 132 -7.21 5.79 -2.25
N PHE A 133 -7.08 6.61 -3.29
CA PHE A 133 -6.62 7.99 -3.14
C PHE A 133 -7.64 8.91 -2.46
N ARG A 134 -8.95 8.66 -2.62
CA ARG A 134 -9.98 9.35 -1.82
C ARG A 134 -9.83 9.04 -0.34
N ALA A 135 -9.49 7.79 0.02
CA ALA A 135 -9.20 7.43 1.40
C ALA A 135 -7.92 8.13 1.91
N PHE A 136 -6.84 8.15 1.11
CA PHE A 136 -5.63 8.92 1.48
C PHE A 136 -5.93 10.41 1.70
N ALA A 137 -6.72 11.03 0.83
CA ALA A 137 -7.10 12.44 0.96
C ALA A 137 -7.94 12.72 2.23
N LYS A 138 -8.85 11.80 2.57
CA LYS A 138 -9.62 11.87 3.84
C LYS A 138 -8.69 11.78 5.05
N HIS A 139 -7.66 10.95 4.99
CA HIS A 139 -6.70 10.70 6.07
C HIS A 139 -5.40 11.50 5.94
N ARG A 140 -5.38 12.61 5.20
CA ARG A 140 -4.15 13.37 4.88
C ARG A 140 -3.35 13.87 6.09
N GLU A 141 -3.99 14.03 7.25
CA GLU A 141 -3.30 14.42 8.49
C GLU A 141 -2.50 13.26 9.10
N ALA A 142 -2.91 12.01 8.83
CA ALA A 142 -2.22 10.80 9.28
C ALA A 142 -1.31 10.21 8.19
N VAL A 143 -1.72 10.26 6.92
CA VAL A 143 -0.96 9.73 5.77
C VAL A 143 0.06 10.78 5.31
N ALA A 144 1.31 10.60 5.73
CA ALA A 144 2.38 11.57 5.48
C ALA A 144 3.08 11.37 4.12
N VAL A 145 3.14 10.13 3.63
CA VAL A 145 3.87 9.76 2.40
C VAL A 145 3.11 8.69 1.63
N VAL A 146 3.07 8.83 0.30
CA VAL A 146 2.61 7.78 -0.63
C VAL A 146 3.69 7.53 -1.67
N THR A 147 4.24 6.31 -1.68
CA THR A 147 5.26 5.84 -2.63
C THR A 147 4.72 4.68 -3.44
N PHE A 148 4.88 4.74 -4.77
CA PHE A 148 4.53 3.66 -5.69
C PHE A 148 5.67 2.64 -5.81
N TRP A 149 5.34 1.34 -5.94
CA TRP A 149 6.34 0.28 -6.12
C TRP A 149 6.72 0.05 -7.58
N GLY A 150 7.19 1.12 -8.21
CA GLY A 150 7.71 1.12 -9.56
C GLY A 150 7.25 2.34 -10.36
N ALA A 151 7.98 2.62 -11.44
CA ALA A 151 7.71 3.75 -12.32
C ALA A 151 6.61 3.46 -13.35
N ASN A 152 6.60 2.25 -13.93
CA ASN A 152 5.66 1.86 -14.98
C ASN A 152 5.44 0.33 -15.02
N ASP A 153 4.43 -0.12 -15.75
CA ASP A 153 4.03 -1.53 -15.78
C ASP A 153 5.14 -2.48 -16.27
N ALA A 154 6.06 -2.03 -17.14
CA ALA A 154 7.16 -2.84 -17.65
C ALA A 154 8.19 -3.19 -16.56
N ASN A 155 8.37 -2.32 -15.56
CA ASN A 155 9.35 -2.48 -14.49
C ASN A 155 8.75 -3.03 -13.18
N SER A 156 7.44 -3.29 -13.15
CA SER A 156 6.79 -3.81 -11.95
C SER A 156 7.12 -5.27 -11.69
N TRP A 157 7.37 -5.62 -10.44
CA TRP A 157 7.45 -7.03 -9.99
C TRP A 157 6.14 -7.81 -10.25
N ARG A 158 5.02 -7.09 -10.41
CA ARG A 158 3.68 -7.60 -10.73
C ARG A 158 3.24 -7.22 -12.15
N ARG A 159 4.17 -7.06 -13.11
CA ARG A 159 3.91 -6.60 -14.50
C ARG A 159 2.72 -7.25 -15.21
N ASN A 160 2.45 -8.54 -15.00
CA ASN A 160 1.33 -9.25 -15.64
C ASN A 160 -0.03 -8.69 -15.22
N GLY A 161 -0.07 -8.03 -14.06
CA GLY A 161 -1.23 -7.35 -13.51
C GLY A 161 -1.35 -5.88 -13.92
N ARG A 162 -0.44 -5.34 -14.75
CA ARG A 162 -0.40 -3.94 -15.16
C ARG A 162 -0.76 -2.96 -14.01
N PRO A 163 -0.02 -3.00 -12.89
CA PRO A 163 -0.55 -2.53 -11.62
C PRO A 163 -0.28 -1.05 -11.30
N LEU A 164 0.42 -0.32 -12.17
CA LEU A 164 0.89 1.05 -11.92
C LEU A 164 0.12 2.08 -12.76
N LEU A 165 0.46 3.36 -12.59
CA LEU A 165 -0.19 4.49 -13.27
C LEU A 165 0.21 4.64 -14.75
N PHE A 166 1.35 4.09 -15.13
CA PHE A 166 1.90 4.20 -16.49
C PHE A 166 2.03 2.81 -17.13
N ASP A 167 1.72 2.72 -18.42
CA ASP A 167 1.83 1.48 -19.20
C ASP A 167 3.30 1.08 -19.48
N GLY A 168 3.51 0.00 -20.23
CA GLY A 168 4.85 -0.51 -20.53
C GLY A 168 5.73 0.48 -21.32
N GLU A 169 5.11 1.41 -22.04
CA GLU A 169 5.75 2.47 -22.82
C GLU A 169 5.82 3.80 -22.07
N SER A 170 5.52 3.80 -20.76
CA SER A 170 5.49 4.99 -19.89
C SER A 170 4.43 6.03 -20.26
N ARG A 171 3.37 5.64 -20.96
CA ARG A 171 2.22 6.52 -21.22
C ARG A 171 1.24 6.45 -20.04
N PRO A 172 0.61 7.57 -19.66
CA PRO A 172 -0.36 7.57 -18.57
C PRO A 172 -1.57 6.69 -18.90
N LYS A 173 -2.04 5.94 -17.91
CA LYS A 173 -3.28 5.14 -17.97
C LYS A 173 -4.44 5.93 -17.36
N SER A 174 -5.67 5.45 -17.55
CA SER A 174 -6.87 6.01 -16.89
C SER A 174 -6.74 6.12 -15.36
N ALA A 175 -5.96 5.23 -14.74
CA ALA A 175 -5.62 5.30 -13.32
C ALA A 175 -4.80 6.54 -12.93
N PHE A 176 -3.89 7.00 -13.79
CA PHE A 176 -3.15 8.24 -13.59
C PHE A 176 -4.13 9.42 -13.51
N ASP A 177 -5.01 9.55 -14.50
CA ASP A 177 -5.98 10.64 -14.58
C ASP A 177 -6.94 10.64 -13.37
N ALA A 178 -7.33 9.45 -12.90
CA ALA A 178 -8.16 9.30 -11.71
C ALA A 178 -7.45 9.83 -10.45
N VAL A 179 -6.17 9.50 -10.25
CA VAL A 179 -5.37 9.98 -9.13
C VAL A 179 -5.21 11.50 -9.16
N ILE A 180 -4.86 12.07 -10.33
CA ILE A 180 -4.70 13.52 -10.49
C ILE A 180 -6.01 14.26 -10.22
N ARG A 181 -7.15 13.72 -10.68
CA ARG A 181 -8.47 14.29 -10.42
C ARG A 181 -8.76 14.34 -8.91
N VAL A 182 -8.56 13.25 -8.18
CA VAL A 182 -8.79 13.20 -6.72
C VAL A 182 -7.90 14.21 -5.99
N ALA A 183 -6.62 14.32 -6.36
CA ALA A 183 -5.71 15.29 -5.77
C ALA A 183 -6.22 16.73 -5.98
N ALA A 184 -6.59 17.08 -7.21
CA ALA A 184 -7.09 18.41 -7.54
C ALA A 184 -8.45 18.74 -6.88
N GLU A 185 -9.33 17.76 -6.70
CA GLU A 185 -10.58 17.92 -5.95
C GLU A 185 -10.33 18.17 -4.46
N SER A 186 -9.37 17.45 -3.87
CA SER A 186 -9.04 17.52 -2.45
C SER A 186 -8.43 18.87 -2.06
N GLU A 187 -7.59 19.44 -2.93
CA GLU A 187 -7.03 20.79 -2.74
C GLU A 187 -8.11 21.90 -2.80
N ARG A 188 -9.15 21.70 -3.62
CA ARG A 188 -10.24 22.67 -3.76
C ARG A 188 -11.23 22.62 -2.60
N GLY A 189 -11.48 21.45 -2.04
CA GLY A 189 -12.38 21.27 -0.89
C GLY A 189 -11.77 21.59 0.48
N GLY A 190 -10.45 21.80 0.55
CA GLY A 190 -9.72 22.20 1.76
C GLY A 190 -9.50 23.70 1.92
N ARG A 191 -10.04 24.54 1.01
CA ARG A 191 -10.10 26.01 1.13
C ARG A 191 -11.50 26.44 1.53
#